data_AF-A0A1V2PXF8-F1
#
_entry.id   AF-A0A1V2PXF8-F1
#
_cell.length_a   1.000
_cell.length_b   1.000
_cell.length_c   1.000
_cell.angle_alpha   90.00
_cell.angle_beta   90.00
_cell.angle_gamma   90.00
#
_symmetry.space_group_name_H-M   'P 1'
#
loop_
_entity.id
_entity.type
_entity.pdbx_description
1 polymer ?
#
loop_
_entity_poly.entity_id
_entity_poly.type
_entity_poly.pdbx_seq_one_letter_code
_entity_poly.pdbx_strand_id
1 'polypeptide(L)'
;MRALLLALVLLISTATPVQAHAGGLTPQDHLSRVTGIEPPLPGVTAEMVNHGTQLEIRNGSGTPITVADHVIGVGEAYLFRDERTTAPQWEVPLGTSVIKGRVGTTPGPNPLWWLLITAAIALGGYFLGRRRALLAAGVVVVTAAHVWHAVGSTLAVTGQPFVPLLIGASGVGLVAWPLTVVAVVAAVRRRPATAFVAAVVGAMFVVAGIPDFDSFRFSQLPFAGPGDLDRLLVALTLGGGLGLAAGGFDFMRRAGSTT
;
A
#
# COMPACT_ATOMS: atom_id res chain seq x y z
N MET A 1 6.54 5.29 -28.72
CA MET A 1 5.34 6.11 -28.41
C MET A 1 4.05 5.31 -28.52
N ARG A 2 3.74 4.67 -29.67
CA ARG A 2 2.52 3.86 -29.85
C ARG A 2 2.37 2.68 -28.85
N ALA A 3 3.43 1.93 -28.58
CA ALA A 3 3.39 0.83 -27.61
C ALA A 3 3.18 1.30 -26.16
N LEU A 4 3.70 2.47 -25.79
CA LEU A 4 3.56 3.05 -24.45
C LEU A 4 2.14 3.56 -24.22
N LEU A 5 1.54 4.18 -25.24
CA LEU A 5 0.13 4.58 -25.24
C LEU A 5 -0.80 3.36 -25.15
N LEU A 6 -0.49 2.28 -25.89
CA LEU A 6 -1.29 1.05 -25.83
C LEU A 6 -1.23 0.41 -24.43
N ALA A 7 -0.04 0.34 -23.83
CA ALA A 7 0.14 -0.16 -22.47
C ALA A 7 -0.60 0.69 -21.45
N LEU A 8 -0.54 2.02 -21.57
CA LEU A 8 -1.26 2.95 -20.69
C LEU A 8 -2.78 2.80 -20.81
N VAL A 9 -3.31 2.66 -22.04
CA VAL A 9 -4.74 2.45 -22.29
C VAL A 9 -5.23 1.12 -21.71
N LEU A 10 -4.45 0.04 -21.86
CA LEU A 10 -4.76 -1.27 -21.27
C LEU A 10 -4.71 -1.28 -19.74
N LEU A 11 -3.81 -0.49 -19.14
CA LEU A 11 -3.69 -0.33 -17.68
C LEU A 11 -4.89 0.42 -17.08
N ILE A 12 -5.36 1.49 -17.76
CA ILE A 12 -6.48 2.30 -17.27
C ILE A 12 -7.82 1.58 -17.44
N SER A 13 -7.98 0.76 -18.49
CA SER A 13 -9.27 0.12 -18.79
C SER A 13 -9.57 -1.14 -17.96
N THR A 14 -8.59 -1.68 -17.23
CA THR A 14 -8.73 -2.96 -16.52
C THR A 14 -8.76 -2.85 -15.00
N ALA A 15 -8.42 -1.70 -14.42
CA ALA A 15 -8.44 -1.49 -12.97
C ALA A 15 -9.79 -0.92 -12.52
N THR A 16 -10.59 -1.71 -11.80
CA THR A 16 -11.71 -1.14 -11.03
C THR A 16 -11.15 -0.41 -9.80
N PRO A 17 -11.53 0.86 -9.56
CA PRO A 17 -10.83 1.71 -8.58
C PRO A 17 -10.91 1.25 -7.12
N VAL A 18 -11.83 0.33 -6.78
CA VAL A 18 -12.10 -0.06 -5.38
C VAL A 18 -11.43 -1.39 -4.98
N GLN A 19 -11.09 -2.27 -5.92
CA GLN A 19 -10.52 -3.60 -5.62
C GLN A 19 -9.00 -3.69 -5.81
N ALA A 20 -8.38 -2.72 -6.49
CA ALA A 20 -6.98 -2.81 -6.87
C ALA A 20 -5.99 -2.51 -5.73
N HIS A 21 -6.39 -1.78 -4.69
CA HIS A 21 -5.48 -1.33 -3.65
C HIS A 21 -5.49 -2.29 -2.45
N ALA A 22 -4.32 -2.87 -2.14
CA ALA A 22 -4.10 -3.81 -1.03
C ALA A 22 -5.16 -4.93 -0.89
N GLY A 23 -5.61 -5.51 -2.01
CA GLY A 23 -6.61 -6.60 -1.99
C GLY A 23 -7.98 -6.21 -1.41
N GLY A 24 -8.30 -4.90 -1.38
CA GLY A 24 -9.53 -4.37 -0.80
C GLY A 24 -9.49 -4.23 0.72
N LEU A 25 -8.29 -4.18 1.31
CA LEU A 25 -8.11 -3.76 2.70
C LEU A 25 -8.12 -2.24 2.80
N THR A 26 -8.79 -1.71 3.82
CA THR A 26 -8.89 -0.27 4.08
C THR A 26 -8.25 0.08 5.41
N PRO A 27 -7.48 1.18 5.50
CA PRO A 27 -7.02 1.71 6.78
C PRO A 27 -8.17 1.94 7.77
N GLN A 28 -7.94 1.70 9.07
CA GLN A 28 -8.96 1.83 10.11
C GLN A 28 -8.36 2.00 11.52
N ASP A 29 -9.16 2.51 12.46
CA ASP A 29 -8.75 2.69 13.86
C ASP A 29 -9.15 1.54 14.78
N HIS A 30 -9.69 0.47 14.21
CA HIS A 30 -10.16 -0.68 14.97
C HIS A 30 -9.64 -1.99 14.38
N LEU A 31 -9.46 -2.98 15.25
CA LEU A 31 -8.94 -4.29 14.88
C LEU A 31 -9.77 -5.37 15.58
N SER A 32 -10.39 -6.22 14.78
CA SER A 32 -11.08 -7.41 15.26
C SER A 32 -10.08 -8.51 15.60
N ARG A 33 -10.29 -9.23 16.70
CA ARG A 33 -9.44 -10.35 17.15
C ARG A 33 -10.28 -11.48 17.72
N VAL A 34 -9.93 -12.71 17.37
CA VAL A 34 -10.45 -13.93 18.03
C VAL A 34 -9.91 -13.97 19.47
N THR A 35 -10.77 -14.28 20.42
CA THR A 35 -10.42 -14.47 21.83
C THR A 35 -10.48 -15.93 22.26
N GLY A 36 -11.20 -16.80 21.53
CA GLY A 36 -11.24 -18.23 21.80
C GLY A 36 -12.34 -18.97 21.03
N ILE A 37 -12.37 -20.30 21.21
CA ILE A 37 -13.44 -21.19 20.73
C ILE A 37 -14.04 -21.88 21.95
N GLU A 38 -15.37 -21.85 22.09
CA GLU A 38 -16.07 -22.39 23.26
C GLU A 38 -17.28 -23.28 22.90
N PRO A 39 -17.36 -24.54 23.41
CA PRO A 39 -16.25 -25.25 24.07
C PRO A 39 -15.05 -25.43 23.12
N PRO A 40 -13.82 -25.64 23.64
CA PRO A 40 -12.66 -25.84 22.78
C PRO A 40 -12.83 -27.04 21.84
N LEU A 41 -12.50 -26.87 20.56
CA LEU A 41 -12.48 -27.94 19.56
C LEU A 41 -11.03 -28.38 19.31
N PRO A 42 -10.62 -29.59 19.75
CA PRO A 42 -9.26 -30.08 19.56
C PRO A 42 -8.85 -30.08 18.08
N GLY A 43 -7.70 -29.47 17.78
CA GLY A 43 -7.14 -29.39 16.42
C GLY A 43 -7.74 -28.27 15.56
N VAL A 44 -8.74 -27.52 16.03
CA VAL A 44 -9.32 -26.39 15.29
C VAL A 44 -8.77 -25.07 15.82
N THR A 45 -8.29 -24.20 14.92
CA THR A 45 -7.87 -22.84 15.26
C THR A 45 -8.66 -21.81 14.47
N ALA A 46 -8.90 -20.66 15.08
CA ALA A 46 -9.52 -19.51 14.44
C ALA A 46 -8.69 -18.27 14.73
N GLU A 47 -8.43 -17.47 13.70
CA GLU A 47 -7.70 -16.21 13.83
C GLU A 47 -8.27 -15.16 12.89
N MET A 48 -8.17 -13.89 13.30
CA MET A 48 -8.48 -12.79 12.38
C MET A 48 -7.22 -12.49 11.55
N VAL A 49 -7.36 -12.52 10.23
CA VAL A 49 -6.32 -12.19 9.26
C VAL A 49 -6.67 -10.89 8.54
N ASN A 50 -5.79 -10.43 7.65
CA ASN A 50 -6.08 -9.28 6.78
C ASN A 50 -6.54 -8.03 7.57
N HIS A 51 -5.74 -7.67 8.57
CA HIS A 51 -6.01 -6.54 9.48
C HIS A 51 -7.37 -6.60 10.18
N GLY A 52 -7.80 -7.80 10.57
CA GLY A 52 -9.04 -7.96 11.33
C GLY A 52 -10.30 -7.96 10.48
N THR A 53 -10.18 -8.03 9.15
CA THR A 53 -11.34 -7.96 8.24
C THR A 53 -11.84 -9.33 7.78
N GLN A 54 -11.04 -10.39 7.97
CA GLN A 54 -11.39 -11.76 7.60
C GLN A 54 -11.08 -12.73 8.73
N LEU A 55 -11.94 -13.72 8.89
CA LEU A 55 -11.76 -14.83 9.80
C LEU A 55 -11.17 -16.00 9.03
N GLU A 56 -10.02 -16.49 9.48
CA GLU A 56 -9.39 -17.72 9.01
C GLU A 56 -9.65 -18.82 10.03
N ILE A 57 -10.19 -19.95 9.57
CA ILE A 57 -10.39 -21.15 10.39
C ILE A 57 -9.61 -22.29 9.78
N ARG A 58 -8.79 -22.96 10.59
CA ARG A 58 -8.03 -24.16 10.18
C ARG A 58 -8.57 -25.37 10.91
N ASN A 59 -8.92 -26.42 10.16
CA ASN A 59 -9.43 -27.67 10.72
C ASN A 59 -8.32 -28.75 10.74
N GLY A 60 -7.56 -28.82 11.82
CA GLY A 60 -6.62 -29.91 12.10
C GLY A 60 -7.24 -31.06 12.90
N SER A 61 -8.57 -31.13 13.02
CA SER A 61 -9.26 -32.21 13.73
C SER A 61 -9.40 -33.47 12.85
N GLY A 62 -9.98 -34.54 13.41
CA GLY A 62 -10.24 -35.78 12.67
C GLY A 62 -11.53 -35.80 11.84
N THR A 63 -12.34 -34.73 11.89
CA THR A 63 -13.66 -34.70 11.23
C THR A 63 -13.93 -33.35 10.56
N PRO A 64 -14.73 -33.30 9.47
CA PRO A 64 -15.17 -32.03 8.90
C PRO A 64 -15.96 -31.18 9.92
N ILE A 65 -15.85 -29.86 9.81
CA ILE A 65 -16.59 -28.89 10.65
C ILE A 65 -17.36 -27.91 9.78
N THR A 66 -18.45 -27.35 10.29
CA THR A 66 -19.29 -26.39 9.55
C THR A 66 -19.26 -25.01 10.22
N VAL A 67 -19.07 -23.98 9.41
CA VAL A 67 -19.14 -22.56 9.81
C VAL A 67 -19.87 -21.77 8.73
N ALA A 68 -20.85 -20.94 9.11
CA ALA A 68 -21.58 -20.08 8.17
C ALA A 68 -22.03 -20.82 6.88
N ASP A 69 -22.62 -22.01 7.05
CA ASP A 69 -23.08 -22.91 5.97
C ASP A 69 -21.99 -23.46 5.04
N HIS A 70 -20.71 -23.28 5.39
CA HIS A 70 -19.55 -23.85 4.69
C HIS A 70 -18.94 -25.01 5.48
N VAL A 71 -18.65 -26.12 4.79
CA VAL A 71 -17.98 -27.29 5.37
C VAL A 71 -16.47 -27.17 5.12
N ILE A 72 -15.69 -27.22 6.20
CA ILE A 72 -14.22 -27.23 6.17
C ILE A 72 -13.75 -28.67 6.39
N GLY A 73 -13.11 -29.25 5.37
CA GLY A 73 -12.54 -30.60 5.43
C GLY A 73 -11.37 -30.72 6.40
N VAL A 74 -10.96 -31.96 6.67
CA VAL A 74 -9.78 -32.25 7.51
C VAL A 74 -8.52 -31.77 6.80
N GLY A 75 -7.69 -31.00 7.51
CA GLY A 75 -6.47 -30.39 7.00
C GLY A 75 -6.69 -29.11 6.19
N GLU A 76 -7.95 -28.67 6.02
CA GLU A 76 -8.28 -27.48 5.23
C GLU A 76 -8.31 -26.20 6.06
N ALA A 77 -8.20 -25.07 5.37
CA ALA A 77 -8.39 -23.74 5.91
C ALA A 77 -9.46 -22.99 5.10
N TYR A 78 -10.29 -22.22 5.79
CA TYR A 78 -11.31 -21.39 5.17
C TYR A 78 -11.18 -19.94 5.62
N LEU A 79 -11.09 -19.03 4.64
CA LEU A 79 -11.10 -17.58 4.84
C LEU A 79 -12.45 -17.01 4.41
N PHE A 80 -13.08 -16.23 5.27
CA PHE A 80 -14.31 -15.53 4.90
C PHE A 80 -14.48 -14.22 5.67
N ARG A 81 -15.37 -13.37 5.18
CA ARG A 81 -15.82 -12.14 5.86
C ARG A 81 -17.16 -12.43 6.50
N ASP A 82 -17.37 -11.87 7.69
CA ASP A 82 -18.61 -12.00 8.43
C ASP A 82 -18.93 -10.68 9.14
N GLU A 83 -20.10 -10.11 8.85
CA GLU A 83 -20.50 -8.80 9.38
C GLU A 83 -20.55 -8.77 10.91
N ARG A 84 -20.80 -9.92 11.55
CA ARG A 84 -20.82 -10.03 13.02
C ARG A 84 -19.48 -9.65 13.64
N THR A 85 -18.37 -9.88 12.93
CA THR A 85 -17.02 -9.59 13.43
C THR A 85 -16.70 -8.11 13.60
N THR A 86 -17.66 -7.23 13.25
CA THR A 86 -17.58 -5.77 13.44
C THR A 86 -18.16 -5.28 14.77
N ALA A 87 -18.92 -6.12 15.49
CA ALA A 87 -19.49 -5.76 16.79
C ALA A 87 -18.40 -5.68 17.90
N PRO A 88 -18.57 -4.87 18.96
CA PRO A 88 -17.56 -4.74 20.03
C PRO A 88 -17.16 -6.07 20.69
N GLN A 89 -18.14 -6.96 20.86
CA GLN A 89 -17.98 -8.37 21.16
C GLN A 89 -18.81 -9.13 20.13
N TRP A 90 -18.29 -10.24 19.63
CA TRP A 90 -18.94 -10.98 18.56
C TRP A 90 -18.74 -12.48 18.69
N GLU A 91 -19.65 -13.21 18.07
CA GLU A 91 -19.73 -14.65 18.10
C GLU A 91 -20.09 -15.20 16.72
N VAL A 92 -19.36 -16.23 16.29
CA VAL A 92 -19.59 -16.95 15.03
C VAL A 92 -19.77 -18.45 15.36
N PRO A 93 -20.95 -19.05 15.11
CA PRO A 93 -21.20 -20.48 15.30
C PRO A 93 -20.26 -21.34 14.47
N LEU A 94 -19.76 -22.41 15.08
CA LEU A 94 -18.82 -23.38 14.53
C LEU A 94 -19.21 -24.78 15.00
N GLY A 95 -20.06 -25.47 14.24
CA GLY A 95 -20.64 -26.76 14.65
C GLY A 95 -21.37 -26.65 16.00
N THR A 96 -20.88 -27.38 17.01
CA THR A 96 -21.40 -27.35 18.40
C THR A 96 -20.71 -26.31 19.29
N SER A 97 -19.77 -25.54 18.74
CA SER A 97 -18.99 -24.52 19.45
C SER A 97 -19.21 -23.14 18.85
N VAL A 98 -18.63 -22.13 19.47
CA VAL A 98 -18.70 -20.73 19.03
C VAL A 98 -17.30 -20.13 19.04
N ILE A 99 -16.94 -19.45 17.94
CA ILE A 99 -15.76 -18.61 17.88
C ILE A 99 -16.14 -17.26 18.48
N LYS A 100 -15.44 -16.86 19.53
CA LYS A 100 -15.63 -15.58 20.21
C LYS A 100 -14.54 -14.61 19.79
N GLY A 101 -14.89 -13.34 19.73
CA GLY A 101 -13.92 -12.29 19.52
C GLY A 101 -14.40 -10.92 19.94
N ARG A 102 -13.51 -9.94 19.76
CA ARG A 102 -13.75 -8.55 20.12
C ARG A 102 -13.08 -7.60 19.16
N VAL A 103 -13.62 -6.40 19.07
CA VAL A 103 -13.02 -5.29 18.34
C VAL A 103 -12.33 -4.36 19.33
N GLY A 104 -11.03 -4.14 19.14
CA GLY A 104 -10.25 -3.15 19.89
C GLY A 104 -10.04 -1.89 19.05
N THR A 105 -10.27 -0.72 19.63
CA THR A 105 -9.98 0.57 18.98
C THR A 105 -8.65 1.12 19.48
N THR A 106 -7.81 1.57 18.56
CA THR A 106 -6.57 2.30 18.85
C THR A 106 -6.63 3.64 18.13
N PRO A 107 -6.52 4.78 18.84
CA PRO A 107 -6.48 6.08 18.19
C PRO A 107 -5.36 6.13 17.16
N GLY A 108 -5.64 6.69 16.00
CA GLY A 108 -4.62 6.99 15.01
C GLY A 108 -3.64 8.08 15.47
N PRO A 109 -2.50 8.22 14.79
CA PRO A 109 -1.55 9.28 15.09
C PRO A 109 -2.10 10.64 14.70
N ASN A 110 -1.47 11.71 15.19
CA ASN A 110 -1.82 13.05 14.75
C ASN A 110 -1.36 13.27 13.30
N PRO A 111 -2.28 13.49 12.34
CA PRO A 111 -1.92 13.62 10.93
C PRO A 111 -1.07 14.87 10.65
N LEU A 112 -1.19 15.92 11.47
CA LEU A 112 -0.46 17.18 11.25
C LEU A 112 1.06 16.97 11.20
N TRP A 113 1.62 16.11 12.05
CA TRP A 113 3.06 15.84 12.06
C TRP A 113 3.54 15.19 10.76
N TRP A 114 2.76 14.25 10.23
CA TRP A 114 3.08 13.60 8.96
C TRP A 114 2.92 14.53 7.76
N LEU A 115 1.95 15.46 7.80
CA LEU A 115 1.82 16.52 6.80
C LEU A 115 3.01 17.48 6.83
N LEU A 116 3.48 17.87 8.02
CA LEU A 116 4.67 18.72 8.16
C LEU A 116 5.94 18.01 7.68
N ILE A 117 6.09 16.72 7.97
CA ILE A 117 7.19 15.90 7.44
C ILE A 117 7.12 15.84 5.91
N THR A 118 5.94 15.58 5.35
CA THR A 118 5.72 15.55 3.90
C THR A 118 6.07 16.89 3.24
N ALA A 119 5.65 18.01 3.85
CA ALA A 119 5.99 19.35 3.38
C ALA A 119 7.50 19.64 3.48
N ALA A 120 8.16 19.22 4.56
CA ALA A 120 9.60 19.35 4.73
C ALA A 120 10.38 18.53 3.69
N ILE A 121 9.94 17.29 3.39
CA ILE A 121 10.51 16.45 2.33
C ILE A 121 10.32 17.13 0.96
N ALA A 122 9.14 17.71 0.68
CA ALA A 122 8.89 18.43 -0.56
C ALA A 122 9.80 19.64 -0.73
N LEU A 123 9.98 20.42 0.34
CA LEU A 123 10.88 21.58 0.34
C LEU A 123 12.34 21.15 0.15
N GLY A 124 12.77 20.08 0.84
CA GLY A 124 14.08 19.47 0.65
C GLY A 124 14.30 19.00 -0.77
N GLY A 125 13.35 18.25 -1.34
CA GLY A 125 13.39 17.79 -2.73
C GLY A 125 13.47 18.93 -3.74
N TYR A 126 12.71 20.02 -3.53
CA TYR A 126 12.78 21.22 -4.34
C TYR A 126 14.18 21.84 -4.36
N PHE A 127 14.80 22.03 -3.18
CA PHE A 127 16.14 22.61 -3.09
C PHE A 127 17.25 21.69 -3.60
N LEU A 128 17.14 20.38 -3.35
CA LEU A 128 18.03 19.35 -3.91
C LEU A 128 17.92 19.31 -5.45
N GLY A 129 16.74 19.64 -5.98
CA GLY A 129 16.45 19.72 -7.42
C GLY A 129 17.35 20.68 -8.22
N ARG A 130 18.14 21.52 -7.54
CA ARG A 130 19.10 22.43 -8.18
C ARG A 130 20.30 21.74 -8.82
N ARG A 131 20.59 20.47 -8.49
CA ARG A 131 21.70 19.71 -9.08
C ARG A 131 21.20 18.45 -9.77
N ARG A 132 21.63 18.22 -11.02
CA ARG A 132 21.22 17.04 -11.82
C ARG A 132 21.45 15.70 -11.11
N ALA A 133 22.59 15.54 -10.44
CA ALA A 133 22.91 14.32 -9.69
C ALA A 133 21.94 14.10 -8.52
N LEU A 134 21.55 15.18 -7.82
CA LEU A 134 20.62 15.13 -6.70
C LEU A 134 19.18 14.88 -7.16
N LEU A 135 18.76 15.40 -8.32
CA LEU A 135 17.49 15.04 -8.95
C LEU A 135 17.42 13.54 -9.23
N ALA A 136 18.45 12.97 -9.85
CA ALA A 136 18.49 11.54 -10.15
C ALA A 136 18.49 10.69 -8.87
N ALA A 137 19.27 11.07 -7.87
CA ALA A 137 19.27 10.39 -6.57
C ALA A 137 17.90 10.47 -5.88
N GLY A 138 17.26 11.64 -5.89
CA GLY A 138 15.92 11.82 -5.34
C GLY A 138 14.88 10.96 -6.05
N VAL A 139 14.92 10.88 -7.39
CA VAL A 139 14.07 9.98 -8.18
C VAL A 139 14.23 8.52 -7.72
N VAL A 140 15.47 8.05 -7.52
CA VAL A 140 15.71 6.68 -7.02
C VAL A 140 15.12 6.48 -5.63
N VAL A 141 15.30 7.42 -4.70
CA VAL A 141 14.78 7.33 -3.33
C VAL A 141 13.25 7.29 -3.32
N VAL A 142 12.60 8.19 -4.06
CA VAL A 142 11.12 8.26 -4.14
C VAL A 142 10.56 7.00 -4.78
N THR A 143 11.18 6.51 -5.86
CA THR A 143 10.79 5.24 -6.49
C THR A 143 10.94 4.06 -5.55
N ALA A 144 12.07 3.97 -4.83
CA ALA A 144 12.30 2.90 -3.87
C ALA A 144 11.25 2.94 -2.74
N ALA A 145 10.88 4.14 -2.26
CA ALA A 145 9.85 4.30 -1.25
C ALA A 145 8.49 3.79 -1.75
N HIS A 146 8.07 4.18 -2.95
CA HIS A 146 6.82 3.70 -3.54
C HIS A 146 6.82 2.20 -3.80
N VAL A 147 7.92 1.63 -4.30
CA VAL A 147 8.04 0.17 -4.52
C VAL A 147 7.91 -0.56 -3.19
N TRP A 148 8.56 -0.07 -2.14
CA TRP A 148 8.51 -0.69 -0.82
C TRP A 148 7.11 -0.60 -0.20
N HIS A 149 6.44 0.54 -0.33
CA HIS A 149 5.03 0.69 0.04
C HIS A 149 4.17 -0.36 -0.69
N ALA A 150 4.23 -0.43 -2.02
CA ALA A 150 3.44 -1.37 -2.81
C ALA A 150 3.70 -2.85 -2.45
N VAL A 151 4.96 -3.22 -2.18
CA VAL A 151 5.33 -4.57 -1.71
C VAL A 151 4.77 -4.84 -0.32
N GLY A 152 4.93 -3.91 0.62
CA GLY A 152 4.39 -4.07 1.98
C GLY A 152 2.86 -4.17 2.00
N SER A 153 2.18 -3.38 1.16
CA SER A 153 0.73 -3.44 0.99
C SER A 153 0.25 -4.75 0.36
N THR A 154 1.06 -5.32 -0.52
CA THR A 154 0.78 -6.63 -1.12
C THR A 154 0.98 -7.77 -0.12
N LEU A 155 2.05 -7.73 0.66
CA LEU A 155 2.37 -8.72 1.69
C LEU A 155 1.38 -8.70 2.86
N ALA A 156 0.63 -7.61 3.05
CA ALA A 156 -0.41 -7.50 4.06
C ALA A 156 -1.63 -8.39 3.78
N VAL A 157 -1.80 -8.86 2.53
CA VAL A 157 -2.94 -9.65 2.09
C VAL A 157 -2.60 -11.14 2.13
N THR A 158 -3.36 -11.91 2.89
CA THR A 158 -3.26 -13.38 2.97
C THR A 158 -4.25 -14.06 2.02
N GLY A 159 -3.91 -15.27 1.56
CA GLY A 159 -4.80 -16.12 0.77
C GLY A 159 -4.95 -15.75 -0.70
N GLN A 160 -4.16 -14.80 -1.21
CA GLN A 160 -4.21 -14.31 -2.59
C GLN A 160 -2.82 -14.36 -3.26
N PRO A 161 -2.74 -14.53 -4.59
CA PRO A 161 -1.46 -14.57 -5.29
C PRO A 161 -0.76 -13.21 -5.28
N PHE A 162 0.55 -13.20 -4.98
CA PHE A 162 1.35 -11.99 -4.83
C PHE A 162 1.38 -11.11 -6.09
N VAL A 163 1.57 -11.70 -7.28
CA VAL A 163 1.83 -10.92 -8.51
C VAL A 163 0.62 -10.07 -8.94
N PRO A 164 -0.61 -10.60 -9.03
CA PRO A 164 -1.78 -9.77 -9.33
C PRO A 164 -2.02 -8.66 -8.31
N LEU A 165 -1.83 -8.95 -7.02
CA LEU A 165 -1.94 -7.96 -5.96
C LEU A 165 -0.90 -6.85 -6.09
N LEU A 166 0.36 -7.20 -6.37
CA LEU A 166 1.42 -6.21 -6.58
C LEU A 166 1.10 -5.31 -7.77
N ILE A 167 0.62 -5.88 -8.88
CA ILE A 167 0.21 -5.10 -10.06
C ILE A 167 -0.91 -4.11 -9.68
N GLY A 168 -1.92 -4.57 -8.92
CA GLY A 168 -3.00 -3.72 -8.43
C GLY A 168 -2.51 -2.59 -7.51
N ALA A 169 -1.71 -2.93 -6.50
CA ALA A 169 -1.16 -1.98 -5.53
C ALA A 169 -0.16 -0.98 -6.13
N SER A 170 0.45 -1.31 -7.28
CA SER A 170 1.46 -0.46 -7.92
C SER A 170 0.85 0.68 -8.73
N GLY A 171 -0.34 0.52 -9.31
CA GLY A 171 -1.05 1.53 -10.08
C GLY A 171 -0.17 2.30 -11.09
N VAL A 172 -0.12 3.63 -10.94
CA VAL A 172 0.71 4.53 -11.77
C VAL A 172 2.21 4.24 -11.64
N GLY A 173 2.64 3.64 -10.53
CA GLY A 173 4.00 3.19 -10.27
C GLY A 173 4.56 2.27 -11.36
N LEU A 174 3.74 1.40 -11.96
CA LEU A 174 4.17 0.50 -13.04
C LEU A 174 4.75 1.23 -14.25
N VAL A 175 4.32 2.48 -14.48
CA VAL A 175 4.88 3.34 -15.53
C VAL A 175 6.02 4.21 -14.98
N ALA A 176 5.93 4.69 -13.74
CA ALA A 176 6.96 5.54 -13.13
C ALA A 176 8.29 4.79 -12.84
N TRP A 177 8.24 3.50 -12.49
CA TRP A 177 9.42 2.69 -12.17
C TRP A 177 10.40 2.55 -13.36
N PRO A 178 9.98 2.16 -14.58
CA PRO A 178 10.91 2.15 -15.71
C PRO A 178 11.38 3.56 -16.10
N LEU A 179 10.57 4.59 -15.93
CA LEU A 179 10.99 5.99 -16.16
C LEU A 179 12.07 6.46 -15.17
N THR A 180 12.12 5.88 -13.98
CA THR A 180 13.21 6.09 -13.01
C THR A 180 14.56 5.69 -13.62
N VAL A 181 14.61 4.52 -14.28
CA VAL A 181 15.83 4.06 -14.97
C VAL A 181 16.22 5.03 -16.08
N VAL A 182 15.23 5.54 -16.85
CA VAL A 182 15.47 6.55 -17.89
C VAL A 182 16.06 7.83 -17.30
N ALA A 183 15.52 8.32 -16.17
CA ALA A 183 16.02 9.51 -15.48
C ALA A 183 17.48 9.34 -15.02
N VAL A 184 17.80 8.18 -14.42
CA VAL A 184 19.16 7.85 -13.96
C VAL A 184 20.13 7.74 -15.12
N VAL A 185 19.78 7.02 -16.19
CA VAL A 185 20.63 6.88 -17.39
C VAL A 185 20.85 8.24 -18.05
N ALA A 186 19.81 9.07 -18.16
CA ALA A 186 19.93 10.44 -18.67
C ALA A 186 20.90 11.27 -17.81
N ALA A 187 20.84 11.13 -16.48
CA ALA A 187 21.72 11.85 -15.56
C ALA A 187 23.18 11.42 -15.68
N VAL A 188 23.45 10.12 -15.73
CA VAL A 188 24.80 9.56 -15.95
C VAL A 188 25.37 10.03 -17.29
N ARG A 189 24.55 10.05 -18.34
CA ARG A 189 24.91 10.55 -19.66
C ARG A 189 24.87 12.08 -19.77
N ARG A 190 24.66 12.79 -18.66
CA ARG A 190 24.61 14.26 -18.55
C ARG A 190 23.64 14.94 -19.53
N ARG A 191 22.55 14.26 -19.88
CA ARG A 191 21.54 14.76 -20.83
C ARG A 191 20.65 15.84 -20.18
N PRO A 192 20.21 16.86 -20.94
CA PRO A 192 19.31 17.88 -20.43
C PRO A 192 17.93 17.32 -20.02
N ALA A 193 17.54 16.19 -20.62
CA ALA A 193 16.27 15.52 -20.35
C ALA A 193 16.10 15.02 -18.90
N THR A 194 17.18 14.91 -18.10
CA THR A 194 17.10 14.43 -16.71
C THR A 194 16.08 15.20 -15.88
N ALA A 195 16.08 16.53 -15.96
CA ALA A 195 15.17 17.35 -15.16
C ALA A 195 13.70 17.16 -15.56
N PHE A 196 13.44 17.01 -16.86
CA PHE A 196 12.10 16.73 -17.37
C PHE A 196 11.58 15.38 -16.90
N VAL A 197 12.36 14.31 -17.11
CA VAL A 197 11.94 12.96 -16.71
C VAL A 197 11.79 12.86 -15.19
N ALA A 198 12.69 13.48 -14.41
CA ALA A 198 12.56 13.54 -12.95
C ALA A 198 11.28 14.27 -12.52
N ALA A 199 10.92 15.38 -13.17
CA ALA A 199 9.71 16.11 -12.84
C ALA A 199 8.44 15.30 -13.15
N VAL A 200 8.41 14.63 -14.30
CA VAL A 200 7.29 13.75 -14.70
C VAL A 200 7.14 12.59 -13.72
N VAL A 201 8.24 11.88 -13.39
CA VAL A 201 8.23 10.78 -12.42
C VAL A 201 7.76 11.27 -11.04
N GLY A 202 8.26 12.42 -10.58
CA GLY A 202 7.83 13.03 -9.33
C GLY A 202 6.33 13.32 -9.30
N ALA A 203 5.79 13.95 -10.35
CA ALA A 203 4.35 14.23 -10.45
C ALA A 203 3.51 12.95 -10.49
N MET A 204 3.98 11.90 -11.17
CA MET A 204 3.31 10.60 -11.20
C MET A 204 3.23 9.96 -9.82
N PHE A 205 4.29 10.05 -9.01
CA PHE A 205 4.27 9.51 -7.64
C PHE A 205 3.40 10.32 -6.69
N VAL A 206 3.27 11.64 -6.90
CA VAL A 206 2.25 12.42 -6.17
C VAL A 206 0.87 11.84 -6.44
N VAL A 207 0.51 11.63 -7.71
CA VAL A 207 -0.79 11.05 -8.08
C VAL A 207 -0.95 9.64 -7.50
N ALA A 208 0.10 8.82 -7.59
CA ALA A 208 0.08 7.44 -7.08
C ALA A 208 -0.14 7.37 -5.56
N GLY A 209 0.42 8.31 -4.79
CA GLY A 209 0.31 8.33 -3.32
C GLY A 209 -0.93 9.02 -2.75
N ILE A 210 -1.79 9.64 -3.58
CA ILE A 210 -3.02 10.31 -3.09
C ILE A 210 -3.95 9.34 -2.33
N PRO A 211 -4.22 8.11 -2.83
CA PRO A 211 -5.06 7.14 -2.12
C PRO A 211 -4.50 6.76 -0.74
N ASP A 212 -3.18 6.88 -0.54
CA ASP A 212 -2.49 6.46 0.68
C ASP A 212 -2.46 7.53 1.78
N PHE A 213 -3.11 8.68 1.57
CA PHE A 213 -3.16 9.77 2.54
C PHE A 213 -3.76 9.35 3.88
N ASP A 214 -4.64 8.36 3.85
CA ASP A 214 -5.26 7.76 5.02
C ASP A 214 -4.25 7.11 5.98
N SER A 215 -3.06 6.79 5.50
CA SER A 215 -1.96 6.29 6.31
C SER A 215 -1.57 7.24 7.45
N PHE A 216 -1.75 8.54 7.26
CA PHE A 216 -1.41 9.55 8.26
C PHE A 216 -2.41 9.66 9.41
N ARG A 217 -3.64 9.14 9.25
CA ARG A 217 -4.70 9.31 10.24
C ARG A 217 -5.11 8.04 10.95
N PHE A 218 -4.96 6.86 10.35
CA PHE A 218 -5.44 5.62 10.96
C PHE A 218 -4.34 4.85 11.68
N SER A 219 -4.71 4.13 12.74
CA SER A 219 -3.77 3.31 13.52
C SER A 219 -3.41 1.98 12.85
N GLN A 220 -4.38 1.34 12.18
CA GLN A 220 -4.17 0.09 11.44
C GLN A 220 -4.07 0.40 9.95
N LEU A 221 -2.95 0.03 9.34
CA LEU A 221 -2.66 0.28 7.93
C LEU A 221 -2.54 -1.07 7.21
N PRO A 222 -3.02 -1.21 5.98
CA PRO A 222 -2.90 -2.43 5.21
C PRO A 222 -1.46 -2.61 4.68
N PHE A 223 -0.49 -2.73 5.58
CA PHE A 223 0.94 -2.76 5.29
C PHE A 223 1.66 -3.78 6.19
N ALA A 224 2.45 -4.68 5.58
CA ALA A 224 3.22 -5.69 6.29
C ALA A 224 4.51 -5.11 6.91
N GLY A 225 4.35 -4.30 7.96
CA GLY A 225 5.46 -3.72 8.70
C GLY A 225 5.00 -2.69 9.74
N PRO A 226 5.93 -1.96 10.38
CA PRO A 226 5.58 -0.89 11.31
C PRO A 226 4.80 0.22 10.60
N GLY A 227 3.69 0.69 11.18
CA GLY A 227 2.87 1.74 10.57
C GLY A 227 3.63 3.05 10.33
N ASP A 228 4.62 3.38 11.17
CA ASP A 228 5.44 4.57 10.97
C ASP A 228 6.38 4.46 9.76
N LEU A 229 6.80 3.24 9.42
CA LEU A 229 7.56 2.99 8.19
C LEU A 229 6.65 3.27 6.99
N ASP A 230 5.42 2.75 6.99
CA ASP A 230 4.46 2.99 5.91
C ASP A 230 4.20 4.49 5.69
N ARG A 231 3.94 5.21 6.78
CA ARG A 231 3.75 6.67 6.76
C ARG A 231 4.97 7.40 6.22
N LEU A 232 6.18 6.99 6.60
CA LEU A 232 7.40 7.58 6.04
C LEU A 232 7.53 7.31 4.54
N LEU A 233 7.20 6.11 4.07
CA LEU A 233 7.23 5.76 2.64
C LEU A 233 6.21 6.57 1.84
N VAL A 234 5.00 6.75 2.37
CA VAL A 234 3.97 7.61 1.78
C VAL A 234 4.41 9.08 1.77
N ALA A 235 4.98 9.59 2.86
CA ALA A 235 5.50 10.96 2.95
C ALA A 235 6.67 11.20 1.99
N LEU A 236 7.58 10.23 1.82
CA LEU A 236 8.65 10.27 0.84
C LEU A 236 8.09 10.27 -0.59
N THR A 237 7.07 9.46 -0.86
CA THR A 237 6.44 9.35 -2.18
C THR A 237 5.73 10.66 -2.56
N LEU A 238 4.85 11.17 -1.70
CA LEU A 238 4.09 12.40 -1.91
C LEU A 238 5.00 13.64 -1.86
N GLY A 239 5.73 13.81 -0.76
CA GLY A 239 6.59 14.97 -0.54
C GLY A 239 7.75 14.99 -1.51
N GLY A 240 8.48 13.87 -1.62
CA GLY A 240 9.60 13.76 -2.53
C GLY A 240 9.18 13.87 -3.99
N GLY A 241 8.05 13.27 -4.37
CA GLY A 241 7.46 13.42 -5.70
C GLY A 241 7.15 14.89 -6.04
N LEU A 242 6.52 15.62 -5.12
CA LEU A 242 6.21 17.04 -5.29
C LEU A 242 7.50 17.89 -5.38
N GLY A 243 8.47 17.62 -4.52
CA GLY A 243 9.77 18.30 -4.53
C GLY A 243 10.55 18.08 -5.83
N LEU A 244 10.55 16.85 -6.35
CA LEU A 244 11.18 16.50 -7.63
C LEU A 244 10.47 17.16 -8.81
N ALA A 245 9.13 17.18 -8.81
CA ALA A 245 8.33 17.87 -9.81
C ALA A 245 8.70 19.36 -9.85
N ALA A 246 8.54 20.06 -8.73
CA ALA A 246 8.80 21.49 -8.62
C ALA A 246 10.28 21.83 -8.90
N GLY A 247 11.21 21.07 -8.34
CA GLY A 247 12.65 21.26 -8.51
C GLY A 247 13.11 21.01 -9.95
N GLY A 248 12.59 19.99 -10.62
CA GLY A 248 12.88 19.70 -12.02
C GLY A 248 12.36 20.79 -12.96
N PHE A 249 11.14 21.29 -12.73
CA PHE A 249 10.59 22.43 -13.49
C PHE A 249 11.42 23.71 -13.31
N ASP A 250 11.78 24.05 -12.08
CA ASP A 250 12.60 25.23 -11.80
C ASP A 250 14.02 25.10 -12.40
N PHE A 251 14.61 23.90 -12.36
CA PHE A 251 15.89 23.63 -13.02
C PHE A 251 15.83 23.91 -14.52
N MET A 252 14.78 23.42 -15.21
CA MET A 252 14.59 23.67 -16.65
C MET A 252 14.39 25.14 -16.96
N ARG A 253 13.61 25.86 -16.13
CA ARG A 253 13.36 27.30 -16.29
C ARG A 253 14.66 28.11 -16.25
N ARG A 254 15.54 27.83 -15.29
CA ARG A 254 16.83 28.51 -15.14
C ARG A 254 17.79 28.19 -16.29
N ALA A 255 17.82 26.93 -16.74
CA ALA A 255 18.68 26.52 -17.85
C ALA A 255 18.25 27.12 -19.20
N GLY A 256 16.96 27.38 -19.40
CA GLY A 256 16.44 28.05 -20.60
C GLY A 256 16.65 29.57 -20.60
N SER A 257 16.83 30.21 -19.43
CA SER A 257 17.11 31.65 -19.35
C SER A 257 18.56 32.04 -19.65
N THR A 258 19.45 31.06 -19.86
CA THR A 258 20.88 31.27 -20.13
C THR A 258 21.26 31.10 -21.61
N THR A 259 20.27 30.97 -22.49
CA THR A 259 20.41 30.91 -23.96
C THR A 259 19.76 32.13 -24.59
#